data_AF-K7VZQ1-F1
#
_entry.id   AF-K7VZQ1-F1
#
_cell.length_a   1.000
_cell.length_b   1.000
_cell.length_c   1.000
_cell.angle_alpha   90.00
_cell.angle_beta   90.00
_cell.angle_gamma   90.00
#
_symmetry.space_group_name_H-M   'P 1'
#
loop_
_entity.id
_entity.type
_entity.pdbx_description
1 polymer ?
#
loop_
_entity_poly.entity_id
_entity_poly.type
_entity_poly.pdbx_seq_one_letter_code
_entity_poly.pdbx_strand_id
1 'polypeptide(L)'
;MGYEGTNQITDLIYNSFTLGMEDHLLEIFGGHDTKEVITKGISAESGLNWTKDGQAELNKIPGFVRGKVKRNTEKFARERGFKDISAEVLYAAKESVGA
;
A
#
# COMPACT_ATOMS: atom_id res chain seq x y z
N MET A 1 0.85 11.70 -42.25
CA MET A 1 0.91 10.40 -41.55
C MET A 1 1.72 10.59 -40.29
N GLY A 2 1.11 10.54 -39.10
CA GLY A 2 1.86 10.74 -37.86
C GLY A 2 1.03 10.60 -36.58
N TYR A 3 -0.26 10.97 -36.63
CA TYR A 3 -1.15 10.91 -35.46
C TYR A 3 -1.63 9.49 -35.13
N GLU A 4 -1.84 8.63 -36.14
CA GLU A 4 -2.31 7.26 -35.94
C GLU A 4 -1.23 6.32 -35.35
N GLY A 5 0.05 6.58 -35.64
CA GLY A 5 1.16 5.80 -35.07
C GLY A 5 1.33 6.08 -33.57
N THR A 6 1.25 7.35 -33.17
CA THR A 6 1.32 7.74 -31.75
C THR A 6 0.13 7.18 -30.95
N ASN A 7 -1.07 7.16 -31.54
CA ASN A 7 -2.23 6.56 -30.90
C ASN A 7 -2.05 5.05 -30.70
N GLN A 8 -1.53 4.32 -31.69
CA GLN A 8 -1.26 2.88 -31.56
C GLN A 8 -0.21 2.56 -30.50
N ILE A 9 0.86 3.36 -30.40
CA ILE A 9 1.87 3.18 -29.35
C ILE A 9 1.30 3.51 -27.98
N THR A 10 0.46 4.54 -27.87
CA THR A 10 -0.20 4.92 -26.61
C THR A 10 -1.17 3.83 -26.17
N ASP A 11 -1.96 3.27 -27.09
CA ASP A 11 -2.89 2.18 -26.81
C ASP A 11 -2.14 0.91 -26.41
N LEU A 12 -1.02 0.59 -27.07
CA LEU A 12 -0.18 -0.57 -26.72
C LEU A 12 0.43 -0.44 -25.32
N ILE A 13 0.95 0.74 -24.96
CA ILE A 13 1.52 0.99 -23.63
C ILE A 13 0.40 0.96 -22.59
N TYR A 14 -0.73 1.62 -22.85
CA TYR A 14 -1.86 1.65 -21.92
C TYR A 14 -2.44 0.25 -21.71
N ASN A 15 -2.61 -0.54 -22.76
CA ASN A 15 -3.10 -1.91 -22.72
C ASN A 15 -2.08 -2.83 -22.03
N SER A 16 -0.78 -2.73 -22.34
CA SER A 16 0.27 -3.54 -21.71
C SER A 16 0.43 -3.24 -20.21
N PHE A 17 0.32 -1.98 -19.81
CA PHE A 17 0.36 -1.60 -18.39
C PHE A 17 -0.96 -1.92 -17.69
N THR A 18 -2.11 -1.66 -18.31
CA THR A 18 -3.41 -1.90 -17.65
C THR A 18 -3.70 -3.39 -17.53
N LEU A 19 -3.52 -4.19 -18.60
CA LEU A 19 -3.78 -5.63 -18.58
C LEU A 19 -2.62 -6.46 -18.02
N GLY A 20 -1.37 -6.01 -18.17
CA GLY A 20 -0.19 -6.74 -17.68
C GLY A 20 0.17 -6.45 -16.22
N MET A 21 -0.20 -5.28 -15.67
CA MET A 21 0.11 -4.98 -14.27
C MET A 21 -0.85 -5.62 -13.29
N GLU A 22 -2.10 -5.91 -13.63
CA GLU A 22 -3.00 -6.56 -12.66
C GLU A 22 -2.47 -7.94 -12.27
N ASP A 23 -2.03 -8.74 -13.24
CA ASP A 23 -1.52 -10.10 -13.03
C ASP A 23 -0.06 -10.10 -12.53
N HIS A 24 0.81 -9.27 -13.12
CA HIS A 24 2.21 -9.20 -12.74
C HIS A 24 2.48 -8.40 -11.45
N LEU A 25 1.60 -7.45 -11.06
CA LEU A 25 1.65 -6.86 -9.72
C LEU A 25 1.18 -7.86 -8.67
N LEU A 26 0.25 -8.76 -8.98
CA LEU A 26 -0.08 -9.86 -8.08
C LEU A 26 1.12 -10.80 -7.95
N GLU A 27 1.77 -11.23 -9.03
CA GLU A 27 2.99 -12.06 -8.91
C GLU A 27 4.15 -11.36 -8.18
N ILE A 28 4.39 -10.06 -8.43
CA ILE A 28 5.49 -9.30 -7.80
C ILE A 28 5.17 -8.83 -6.37
N PHE A 29 3.91 -8.49 -6.07
CA PHE A 29 3.46 -7.97 -4.76
C PHE A 29 2.64 -8.97 -3.92
N GLY A 30 2.58 -10.24 -4.31
CA GLY A 30 2.08 -11.34 -3.46
C GLY A 30 0.57 -11.57 -3.53
N GLY A 31 0.01 -11.63 -4.74
CA GLY A 31 -1.30 -12.16 -5.08
C GLY A 31 -1.32 -13.69 -5.09
N HIS A 32 -0.94 -14.29 -3.96
CA HIS A 32 -1.45 -15.60 -3.62
C HIS A 32 -2.39 -15.41 -2.43
N ASP A 33 -3.61 -15.87 -2.63
CA ASP A 33 -4.63 -16.08 -1.61
C ASP A 33 -3.94 -16.55 -0.32
N THR A 34 -3.88 -15.68 0.69
CA THR A 34 -3.34 -16.03 2.01
C THR A 34 -4.43 -16.71 2.85
N LYS A 35 -5.21 -17.62 2.26
CA LYS A 35 -5.76 -18.71 3.05
C LYS A 35 -4.66 -19.75 3.18
N GLU A 36 -4.37 -20.08 4.44
CA GLU A 36 -3.52 -21.19 4.85
C GLU A 36 -2.02 -20.89 4.99
N VAL A 37 -1.67 -19.82 5.72
CA VAL A 37 -0.63 -19.97 6.74
C VAL A 37 -1.21 -19.64 8.11
N ILE A 38 -1.40 -20.72 8.85
CA ILE A 38 -1.77 -20.79 10.24
C ILE A 38 -0.68 -20.05 11.04
N THR A 39 -0.85 -18.75 11.29
CA THR A 39 -0.17 -18.07 12.41
C THR A 39 -1.20 -17.73 13.48
N LYS A 40 -1.92 -18.76 13.92
CA LYS A 40 -2.48 -18.79 15.27
C LYS A 40 -1.29 -18.92 16.22
N GLY A 41 -0.75 -17.79 16.64
CA GLY A 41 0.33 -17.72 17.63
C GLY A 41 1.64 -17.15 17.11
N ILE A 42 1.64 -15.86 16.77
CA ILE A 42 2.58 -14.87 17.32
C ILE A 42 1.78 -13.57 17.33
N SER A 43 0.90 -13.44 18.33
CA SER A 43 0.57 -12.13 18.87
C SER A 43 1.79 -11.63 19.63
N ALA A 44 2.91 -11.41 18.94
CA ALA A 44 3.92 -10.50 19.45
C ALA A 44 3.36 -9.12 19.14
N GLU A 45 2.55 -8.61 20.06
CA GLU A 45 2.51 -7.20 20.47
C GLU A 45 3.36 -6.27 19.59
N SER A 46 2.91 -6.02 18.35
CA SER A 46 3.22 -4.73 17.76
C SER A 46 2.39 -3.79 18.61
N GLY A 47 2.99 -3.21 19.66
CA GLY A 47 2.31 -2.33 20.64
C GLY A 47 1.75 -1.03 20.05
N LEU A 48 1.43 -1.07 18.75
CA LEU A 48 0.84 -0.06 17.91
C LEU A 48 -0.60 -0.48 17.63
N ASN A 49 -1.54 0.23 18.24
CA ASN A 49 -2.95 0.09 17.96
C ASN A 49 -3.33 1.06 16.83
N TRP A 50 -4.16 0.62 15.89
CA TRP A 50 -4.74 1.52 14.90
C TRP A 50 -6.07 2.04 15.44
N THR A 51 -6.24 3.36 15.46
CA THR A 51 -7.55 3.94 15.80
C THR A 51 -8.52 3.72 14.64
N LYS A 52 -9.83 3.79 14.94
CA LYS A 52 -10.88 3.71 13.90
C LYS A 52 -10.68 4.75 12.79
N ASP A 53 -10.26 5.95 13.18
CA ASP A 53 -10.02 7.07 12.29
C ASP A 53 -8.76 6.84 11.42
N GLY A 54 -7.64 6.42 12.02
CA GLY A 54 -6.43 6.09 11.27
C GLY A 54 -6.66 4.94 10.28
N GLN A 55 -7.46 3.94 10.65
CA GLN A 55 -7.80 2.84 9.78
C GLN A 55 -8.76 3.25 8.66
N ALA A 56 -9.72 4.14 8.92
CA ALA A 56 -10.58 4.72 7.89
C ALA A 56 -9.74 5.50 6.86
N GLU A 57 -8.75 6.27 7.31
CA GLU A 57 -7.87 7.01 6.42
C GLU A 57 -6.96 6.09 5.59
N LEU A 58 -6.41 5.05 6.22
CA LEU A 58 -5.63 4.02 5.52
C LEU A 58 -6.46 3.31 4.45
N ASN A 59 -7.75 3.08 4.69
CA ASN A 59 -8.63 2.42 3.72
C ASN A 59 -8.91 3.27 2.47
N LYS A 60 -8.82 4.61 2.56
CA LYS A 60 -8.93 5.50 1.39
C LYS A 60 -7.77 5.34 0.40
N ILE A 61 -6.63 4.81 0.87
CA ILE A 61 -5.43 4.60 0.06
C ILE A 61 -5.63 3.38 -0.85
N PRO A 62 -5.32 3.47 -2.16
CA PRO A 62 -5.43 2.33 -3.08
C PRO A 62 -4.64 1.11 -2.64
N GLY A 63 -5.16 -0.10 -2.88
CA GLY A 63 -4.62 -1.35 -2.33
C GLY A 63 -3.13 -1.59 -2.62
N PHE A 64 -2.69 -1.29 -3.85
CA PHE A 64 -1.31 -1.50 -4.30
C PHE A 64 -0.27 -0.62 -3.56
N VAL A 65 -0.67 0.52 -2.99
CA VAL A 65 0.19 1.38 -2.15
C VAL A 65 -0.11 1.25 -0.65
N ARG A 66 -1.32 0.80 -0.29
CA ARG A 66 -1.79 0.74 1.10
C ARG A 66 -0.86 -0.06 2.02
N GLY A 67 -0.36 -1.21 1.57
CA GLY A 67 0.57 -2.03 2.35
C GLY A 67 1.89 -1.32 2.67
N LYS A 68 2.43 -0.56 1.70
CA LYS A 68 3.64 0.25 1.88
C LYS A 68 3.39 1.40 2.85
N VAL A 69 2.25 2.10 2.72
CA VAL A 69 1.89 3.20 3.63
C VAL A 69 1.72 2.68 5.05
N LYS A 70 0.99 1.58 5.25
CA LYS A 70 0.80 0.98 6.58
C LYS A 70 2.13 0.72 7.29
N ARG A 71 3.06 0.02 6.62
CA ARG A 71 4.40 -0.30 7.18
C ARG A 71 5.21 0.94 7.50
N ASN A 72 5.16 1.96 6.63
CA ASN A 72 5.87 3.23 6.86
C ASN A 72 5.30 3.98 8.06
N THR A 73 3.96 4.03 8.20
CA THR A 73 3.31 4.65 9.35
C THR A 73 3.62 3.91 10.65
N GLU A 74 3.59 2.58 10.64
CA GLU A 74 3.95 1.76 11.81
C GLU A 74 5.42 1.95 12.22
N LYS A 75 6.33 2.06 11.23
CA LYS A 75 7.74 2.36 11.48
C LYS A 75 7.90 3.75 12.10
N PHE A 76 7.28 4.77 11.49
CA PHE A 76 7.28 6.14 11.99
C PHE A 76 6.74 6.22 13.42
N ALA A 77 5.63 5.52 13.69
CA ALA A 77 5.04 5.45 15.01
C ALA A 77 5.99 4.85 16.04
N ARG A 78 6.68 3.75 15.69
CA ARG A 78 7.68 3.12 16.56
C ARG A 78 8.89 4.02 16.82
N GLU A 79 9.41 4.69 15.80
CA GLU A 79 10.55 5.62 15.92
C GLU A 79 10.23 6.82 16.80
N ARG A 80 8.98 7.29 16.79
CA ARG A 80 8.50 8.41 17.61
C ARG A 80 7.93 7.98 18.96
N GLY A 81 7.83 6.67 19.22
CA GLY A 81 7.27 6.12 20.46
C GLY A 81 5.75 6.25 20.60
N PHE A 82 5.03 6.46 19.49
CA PHE A 82 3.56 6.41 19.49
C PHE A 82 3.09 4.98 19.74
N LYS A 83 2.00 4.83 20.50
CA LYS A 83 1.32 3.53 20.74
C LYS A 83 0.00 3.40 19.99
N ASP A 84 -0.56 4.52 19.56
CA ASP A 84 -1.79 4.57 18.79
C ASP A 84 -1.54 5.33 17.49
N ILE A 85 -2.04 4.78 16.38
CA ILE A 85 -1.91 5.32 15.04
C ILE A 85 -3.27 5.91 14.66
N SER A 86 -3.38 7.23 14.84
CA SER A 86 -4.50 8.06 14.35
C SER A 86 -4.28 8.53 12.92
N ALA A 87 -5.27 9.17 12.30
CA ALA A 87 -5.05 9.82 11.00
C ALA A 87 -3.92 10.85 11.09
N GLU A 88 -3.77 11.57 12.20
CA GLU A 88 -2.68 12.53 12.40
C GLU A 88 -1.29 11.87 12.29
N VAL A 89 -1.10 10.71 12.92
CA VAL A 89 0.15 9.94 12.82
C VAL A 89 0.39 9.46 11.39
N LEU A 90 -0.67 9.07 10.68
CA LEU A 90 -0.61 8.68 9.28
C LEU A 90 -0.20 9.86 8.37
N TYR A 91 -0.76 11.05 8.59
CA TYR A 91 -0.40 12.26 7.87
C TYR A 91 1.04 12.69 8.15
N ALA A 92 1.46 12.72 9.42
CA ALA A 92 2.84 13.05 9.79
C ALA A 92 3.86 12.05 9.21
N ALA A 93 3.52 10.76 9.17
CA ALA A 93 4.34 9.75 8.53
C ALA A 93 4.46 9.97 7.01
N LYS A 94 3.35 10.34 6.34
CA LYS A 94 3.34 10.66 4.91
C LYS A 94 4.28 11.82 4.59
N GLU A 95 4.25 12.89 5.40
CA GLU A 95 5.14 14.05 5.24
C GLU A 95 6.61 13.67 5.44
N SER A 96 6.89 12.78 6.39
CA SER A 96 8.26 12.33 6.70
C SER A 96 8.88 11.42 5.64
N VAL A 97 8.06 10.72 4.84
CA VAL A 97 8.52 9.84 3.75
C VAL A 97 8.76 10.60 2.44
N GLY A 98 8.21 11.82 2.31
CA GLY A 98 8.36 12.68 1.14
C GLY A 98 9.58 13.61 1.16
N ALA A 99 10.41 13.54 2.20
CA ALA A 99 11.67 14.29 2.33
C ALA A 99 12.89 13.45 1.94
#